data_AF-A0A2M8H035-F1
#
_entry.id   AF-A0A2M8H035-F1
#
_cell.length_a   1.000
_cell.length_b   1.000
_cell.length_c   1.000
_cell.angle_alpha   90.00
_cell.angle_beta   90.00
_cell.angle_gamma   90.00
#
_symmetry.space_group_name_H-M   'P 1'
#
loop_
_entity.id
_entity.type
_entity.pdbx_description
1 polymer ?
#
loop_
_entity_poly.entity_id
_entity_poly.type
_entity_poly.pdbx_seq_one_letter_code
_entity_poly.pdbx_strand_id
1 'polypeptide(L)'
;MNIVAVTSCISGVAYTYMAAELLEQHCQQRNINVVIETQGAFGSGFTLHDEDIRNADVAVLIADGDIKGFQRFDNCRQIKTDITHFLRNQLPLLKALDEIKGMPANTVKTV
;
A
#
# COMPACT_ATOMS: atom_id res chain seq x y z
N MET A 1 8.15 11.13 5.65
CA MET A 1 7.93 10.21 4.51
C MET A 1 6.44 10.13 4.33
N ASN A 2 5.99 10.38 3.10
CA ASN A 2 4.60 10.30 2.71
C ASN A 2 4.43 9.06 1.84
N ILE A 3 3.52 8.17 2.23
CA ILE A 3 3.22 6.99 1.42
C ILE A 3 1.74 7.00 1.07
N VAL A 4 1.44 6.43 -0.10
CA VAL A 4 0.08 6.05 -0.45
C VAL A 4 -0.01 4.55 -0.45
N ALA A 5 -1.16 4.01 -0.07
CA ALA A 5 -1.36 2.57 -0.08
C ALA A 5 -2.67 2.17 -0.73
N VAL A 6 -2.69 0.98 -1.32
CA VAL A 6 -3.91 0.32 -1.75
C VAL A 6 -3.99 -1.03 -1.06
N THR A 7 -5.09 -1.30 -0.37
CA THR A 7 -5.41 -2.64 0.11
C THR A 7 -6.55 -3.23 -0.71
N SER A 8 -6.41 -4.48 -1.16
CA SER A 8 -7.43 -5.14 -2.00
C SER A 8 -7.49 -6.65 -1.78
N CYS A 9 -8.63 -7.16 -1.33
CA CYS A 9 -8.89 -8.59 -1.21
C CYS A 9 -10.12 -9.00 -2.02
N ILE A 10 -9.94 -9.93 -2.95
CA ILE A 10 -11.03 -10.43 -3.82
C ILE A 10 -12.10 -11.17 -3.03
N SER A 11 -11.73 -11.76 -1.88
CA SER A 11 -12.62 -12.61 -1.07
C SER A 11 -13.60 -11.80 -0.20
N GLY A 12 -13.35 -10.51 0.03
CA GLY A 12 -14.26 -9.69 0.81
C GLY A 12 -13.64 -8.42 1.38
N VAL A 13 -14.46 -7.63 2.08
CA VAL A 13 -14.07 -6.34 2.65
C VAL A 13 -13.27 -6.45 3.95
N ALA A 14 -13.43 -7.54 4.71
CA ALA A 14 -12.84 -7.67 6.04
C ALA A 14 -11.31 -7.57 6.02
N TYR A 15 -10.64 -8.40 5.20
CA TYR A 15 -9.18 -8.37 5.13
C TYR A 15 -8.63 -7.09 4.47
N THR A 16 -9.38 -6.48 3.54
CA THR A 16 -9.05 -5.17 2.98
C THR A 16 -8.94 -4.11 4.08
N TYR A 17 -9.93 -4.00 4.97
CA TYR A 17 -9.93 -3.03 6.05
C TYR A 17 -8.94 -3.40 7.17
N MET A 18 -8.82 -4.68 7.53
CA MET A 18 -7.83 -5.12 8.52
C MET A 18 -6.40 -4.80 8.08
N ALA A 19 -6.08 -5.00 6.81
CA ALA A 19 -4.77 -4.65 6.27
C ALA A 19 -4.54 -3.13 6.29
N ALA A 20 -5.58 -2.34 5.99
CA ALA A 20 -5.49 -0.89 6.03
C ALA A 20 -5.21 -0.37 7.44
N GLU A 21 -6.00 -0.81 8.42
CA GLU A 21 -5.84 -0.41 9.83
C GLU A 21 -4.47 -0.82 10.38
N LEU A 22 -4.03 -2.05 10.09
CA LEU A 22 -2.73 -2.54 10.55
C LEU A 22 -1.56 -1.76 9.95
N LEU A 23 -1.66 -1.40 8.66
CA LEU A 23 -0.65 -0.55 8.02
C LEU A 23 -0.63 0.85 8.65
N GLU A 24 -1.80 1.45 8.85
CA GLU A 24 -1.95 2.77 9.47
C GLU A 24 -1.31 2.82 10.86
N GLN A 25 -1.60 1.82 11.71
CA GLN A 25 -0.99 1.70 13.04
C GLN A 25 0.54 1.64 12.98
N HIS A 26 1.11 0.85 12.06
CA HIS A 26 2.56 0.74 11.92
C HIS A 26 3.23 1.99 11.33
N CYS A 27 2.53 2.71 10.45
CA CYS A 27 2.98 4.00 9.92
C CYS A 27 2.97 5.06 11.02
N GLN A 28 1.90 5.11 11.82
CA GLN A 28 1.78 6.02 12.96
C GLN A 28 2.90 5.80 13.97
N GLN A 29 3.21 4.54 14.32
CA GLN A 29 4.33 4.19 15.22
C GLN A 29 5.70 4.65 14.69
N ARG A 30 5.84 4.82 13.37
CA ARG A 30 7.09 5.21 12.70
C ARG A 30 7.10 6.67 12.26
N ASN A 31 6.09 7.45 12.62
CA ASN A 31 5.92 8.83 12.18
C ASN A 31 5.95 8.97 10.64
N ILE A 32 5.33 7.99 9.95
CA ILE A 32 5.13 7.97 8.49
C ILE A 32 3.70 8.41 8.21
N ASN A 33 3.53 9.38 7.32
CA ASN A 33 2.21 9.79 6.85
C ASN A 33 1.74 8.79 5.80
N VAL A 34 0.54 8.25 5.96
CA VAL A 34 -0.05 7.29 5.03
C VAL A 34 -1.47 7.70 4.66
N VAL A 35 -1.81 7.57 3.37
CA VAL A 35 -3.19 7.68 2.87
C VAL A 35 -3.53 6.34 2.19
N ILE A 36 -4.63 5.71 2.60
CA ILE A 36 -4.96 4.34 2.19
C ILE A 36 -6.26 4.31 1.39
N GLU A 37 -6.17 3.87 0.14
CA GLU A 37 -7.31 3.46 -0.68
C GLU A 37 -7.65 1.99 -0.40
N THR A 38 -8.93 1.73 -0.20
CA THR A 38 -9.47 0.38 0.08
C THR A 38 -10.31 -0.07 -1.09
N GLN A 39 -9.96 -1.22 -1.69
CA GLN A 39 -10.71 -1.83 -2.79
C GLN A 39 -11.31 -3.16 -2.32
N GLY A 40 -12.62 -3.21 -2.15
CA GLY A 40 -13.34 -4.43 -1.74
C GLY A 40 -14.27 -4.96 -2.83
N ALA A 41 -14.86 -6.13 -2.58
CA ALA A 41 -15.84 -6.76 -3.47
C ALA A 41 -17.07 -5.88 -3.77
N PHE A 42 -17.46 -5.01 -2.82
CA PHE A 42 -18.60 -4.10 -2.95
C PHE A 42 -18.23 -2.71 -3.51
N GLY A 43 -16.99 -2.51 -3.94
CA GLY A 43 -16.47 -1.22 -4.42
C GLY A 43 -15.33 -0.69 -3.56
N SER A 44 -14.85 0.50 -3.92
CA SER A 44 -13.80 1.19 -3.17
C SER A 44 -14.41 2.00 -2.04
N GLY A 45 -13.85 1.91 -0.83
CA GLY A 45 -14.32 2.71 0.31
C GLY A 45 -13.83 4.15 0.22
N PHE A 46 -12.51 4.31 0.11
CA PHE A 46 -11.83 5.57 -0.15
C PHE A 46 -10.93 5.39 -1.39
N THR A 47 -10.80 6.43 -2.20
CA THR A 47 -9.95 6.44 -3.41
C THR A 47 -8.94 7.57 -3.32
N LEU A 48 -7.68 7.26 -3.63
CA LEU A 48 -6.60 8.24 -3.63
C LEU A 48 -6.83 9.30 -4.70
N HIS A 49 -6.61 10.56 -4.35
CA HIS A 49 -6.55 11.63 -5.33
C HIS A 49 -5.21 11.60 -6.07
N ASP A 50 -5.19 12.10 -7.30
CA ASP A 50 -3.97 12.18 -8.11
C ASP A 50 -2.86 13.00 -7.43
N GLU A 51 -3.25 13.96 -6.59
CA GLU A 51 -2.33 14.76 -5.79
C GLU A 51 -1.64 13.93 -4.69
N ASP A 52 -2.37 13.04 -4.02
CA ASP A 52 -1.81 12.13 -3.00
C ASP A 52 -0.71 11.25 -3.63
N ILE A 53 -1.01 10.71 -4.81
CA ILE A 53 -0.09 9.82 -5.54
C ILE A 53 1.14 10.59 -6.03
N ARG A 54 0.95 11.81 -6.53
CA ARG A 54 2.05 12.66 -7.02
C ARG A 54 2.99 13.09 -5.90
N ASN A 55 2.46 13.33 -4.70
CA ASN A 55 3.22 13.77 -3.53
C ASN A 55 3.80 12.60 -2.71
N ALA A 56 3.51 11.35 -3.09
CA ALA A 56 3.98 10.17 -2.38
C ALA A 56 5.45 9.84 -2.70
N ASP A 57 6.20 9.49 -1.65
CA ASP A 57 7.55 8.94 -1.79
C ASP A 57 7.52 7.49 -2.30
N VAL A 58 6.49 6.74 -1.89
CA VAL A 58 6.30 5.30 -2.15
C VAL A 58 4.80 4.97 -2.23
N ALA A 59 4.45 4.11 -3.18
CA ALA A 59 3.17 3.43 -3.26
C ALA A 59 3.28 2.01 -2.67
N VAL A 60 2.43 1.67 -1.71
CA VAL A 60 2.39 0.35 -1.05
C VAL A 60 1.14 -0.39 -1.51
N LEU A 61 1.31 -1.53 -2.15
CA LEU A 61 0.24 -2.27 -2.81
C LEU A 61 0.09 -3.63 -2.13
N ILE A 62 -0.98 -3.78 -1.35
CA ILE A 62 -1.26 -4.96 -0.54
C ILE A 62 -2.50 -5.64 -1.13
N ALA A 63 -2.31 -6.63 -1.99
CA ALA A 63 -3.43 -7.22 -2.73
C ALA A 63 -3.26 -8.70 -3.06
N ASP A 64 -4.35 -9.47 -2.95
CA ASP A 64 -4.43 -10.86 -3.42
C ASP A 64 -4.84 -10.98 -4.91
N GLY A 65 -4.82 -9.87 -5.65
CA GLY A 65 -5.27 -9.80 -7.04
C GLY A 65 -5.03 -8.44 -7.69
N ASP A 66 -5.72 -8.18 -8.80
CA ASP A 66 -5.53 -6.94 -9.56
C ASP A 66 -6.02 -5.71 -8.81
N ILE A 67 -5.21 -4.66 -8.85
CA ILE A 67 -5.55 -3.34 -8.32
C ILE A 67 -6.17 -2.50 -9.45
N LYS A 68 -7.36 -1.97 -9.20
CA LYS A 68 -8.02 -1.06 -10.15
C LYS A 68 -7.23 0.25 -10.25
N GLY A 69 -6.96 0.66 -11.49
CA GLY A 69 -6.22 1.90 -11.77
C GLY A 69 -4.74 1.83 -11.35
N PHE A 70 -4.14 0.63 -11.42
CA PHE A 70 -2.73 0.40 -11.08
C PHE A 70 -1.77 1.34 -11.82
N GLN A 71 -2.07 1.73 -13.06
CA GLN A 71 -1.22 2.61 -13.87
C GLN A 71 -0.96 3.99 -13.23
N ARG A 72 -1.78 4.41 -12.25
CA ARG A 72 -1.56 5.66 -11.50
C ARG A 72 -0.23 5.65 -10.74
N PHE A 73 0.29 4.47 -10.41
CA PHE A 73 1.50 4.29 -9.60
C PHE A 73 2.77 4.05 -10.40
N ASP A 74 2.72 4.08 -11.74
CA ASP A 74 3.86 3.72 -12.62
C ASP A 74 5.11 4.60 -12.40
N ASN A 75 4.92 5.85 -11.96
CA ASN A 75 6.02 6.78 -11.66
C ASN A 75 6.45 6.77 -10.18
N CYS A 76 5.78 5.97 -9.34
CA CYS A 76 6.11 5.85 -7.93
C CYS A 76 7.13 4.72 -7.71
N ARG A 77 7.89 4.80 -6.62
CA ARG A 77 8.50 3.59 -6.05
C ARG A 77 7.38 2.70 -5.51
N GLN A 78 7.44 1.41 -5.75
CA GLN A 78 6.36 0.49 -5.40
C GLN A 78 6.87 -0.62 -4.49
N ILE A 79 6.13 -0.89 -3.41
CA ILE A 79 6.28 -2.11 -2.61
C ILE A 79 5.00 -2.92 -2.80
N LYS A 80 5.13 -4.20 -3.16
CA LYS A 80 4.01 -5.12 -3.40
C LYS A 80 4.06 -6.30 -2.45
N THR A 81 2.93 -6.70 -1.91
CA THR A 81 2.77 -7.94 -1.14
C THR A 81 1.31 -8.40 -1.22
N ASP A 82 1.04 -9.65 -0.86
CA ASP A 82 -0.32 -10.16 -0.75
C ASP A 82 -0.93 -9.87 0.64
N ILE A 83 -2.26 -9.81 0.71
CA ILE A 83 -2.99 -9.47 1.94
C ILE A 83 -2.69 -10.50 3.02
N THR A 84 -2.68 -11.78 2.64
CA THR A 84 -2.51 -12.89 3.58
C THR A 84 -1.11 -12.86 4.21
N HIS A 85 -0.08 -12.61 3.42
CA HIS A 85 1.29 -12.44 3.88
C HIS A 85 1.40 -11.25 4.82
N PHE A 86 0.87 -10.09 4.41
CA PHE A 86 0.95 -8.87 5.21
C PHE A 86 0.26 -9.02 6.57
N LEU A 87 -0.94 -9.61 6.61
CA LEU A 87 -1.66 -9.82 7.88
C LEU A 87 -0.94 -10.82 8.80
N ARG A 88 -0.17 -11.76 8.26
CA ARG A 88 0.59 -12.73 9.05
C ARG A 88 1.94 -12.19 9.53
N ASN A 89 2.63 -11.42 8.69
CA ASN A 89 3.97 -10.93 8.97
C ASN A 89 4.23 -9.59 8.26
N GLN A 90 4.23 -8.50 9.03
CA GLN A 90 4.40 -7.15 8.50
C GLN A 90 5.89 -6.79 8.31
N LEU A 91 6.80 -7.54 8.94
CA LEU A 91 8.22 -7.19 8.99
C LEU A 91 8.88 -7.05 7.61
N PRO A 92 8.63 -7.91 6.60
CA PRO A 92 9.23 -7.77 5.27
C PRO A 92 8.84 -6.45 4.59
N LEU A 93 7.57 -6.06 4.69
CA LEU A 93 7.06 -4.79 4.15
C LEU A 93 7.68 -3.60 4.87
N LEU A 94 7.75 -3.65 6.20
CA LEU A 94 8.33 -2.57 6.99
C LEU A 94 9.83 -2.39 6.70
N LYS A 95 10.57 -3.49 6.55
CA LYS A 95 11.98 -3.43 6.11
C LYS A 95 12.11 -2.86 4.70
N ALA A 96 11.23 -3.24 3.79
CA ALA A 96 11.23 -2.69 2.45
C ALA A 96 10.96 -1.18 2.42
N LEU A 97 10.09 -0.66 3.31
CA LEU A 97 9.87 0.78 3.45
C LEU A 97 11.13 1.54 3.87
N ASP A 98 11.98 0.93 4.69
CA ASP A 98 13.24 1.55 5.12
C ASP A 98 14.29 1.54 4.00
N GLU A 99 14.38 0.44 3.24
CA GLU A 99 15.36 0.28 2.17
C GLU A 99 15.03 1.09 0.92
N ILE A 100 13.73 1.20 0.56
CA ILE A 100 13.32 1.77 -0.73
C ILE A 100 13.59 3.29 -0.84
N LYS A 101 13.78 3.98 0.29
CA LYS A 101 14.05 5.43 0.35
C LYS A 101 15.28 5.84 -0.47
N GLY A 102 16.30 4.98 -0.54
CA GLY A 102 17.55 5.23 -1.27
C GLY A 102 17.53 4.78 -2.73
N MET A 103 16.45 4.18 -3.21
CA MET A 103 16.39 3.56 -4.53
C MET A 103 15.92 4.56 -5.61
N PRO A 104 16.22 4.31 -6.91
CA PRO A 104 15.71 5.13 -8.00
C PRO A 104 14.18 5.23 -8.02
N ALA A 105 13.65 6.31 -8.60
CA ALA A 105 12.24 6.37 -8.94
C ALA A 105 11.86 5.19 -9.86
N ASN A 106 10.63 4.68 -9.74
CA ASN A 106 10.10 3.51 -10.46
C ASN A 106 10.64 2.15 -10.01
N THR A 107 11.38 2.09 -8.91
CA THR A 107 11.77 0.80 -8.32
C THR A 107 10.54 0.03 -7.84
N VAL A 108 10.40 -1.23 -8.25
CA VAL A 108 9.36 -2.14 -7.78
C VAL A 108 10.00 -3.23 -6.93
N LYS A 109 9.52 -3.39 -5.70
CA LYS A 109 9.94 -4.45 -4.79
C LYS A 109 8.75 -5.30 -4.36
N THR A 110 8.85 -6.61 -4.53
CA THR A 110 7.86 -7.57 -4.01
C THR A 110 8.42 -8.22 -2.74
N VAL A 111 7.59 -8.33 -1.70
CA VAL A 111 7.97 -8.90 -0.39
C VAL A 111 6.96 -9.93 0.10
#